data_AF-A0A410PQF4-F1
#
_entry.id   AF-A0A410PQF4-F1
#
_cell.length_a   1.000
_cell.length_b   1.000
_cell.length_c   1.000
_cell.angle_alpha   90.00
_cell.angle_beta   90.00
_cell.angle_gamma   90.00
#
_symmetry.space_group_name_H-M   'P 1'
#
loop_
_entity.id
_entity.type
_entity.pdbx_description
1 polymer ?
#
loop_
_entity_poly.entity_id
_entity_poly.type
_entity_poly.pdbx_seq_one_letter_code
_entity_poly.pdbx_strand_id
1 'polypeptide(L)'
;MKKIIAIFIAFVLVAAIINTGYTRSKSKEITYAAERNLTTGIFNPHRLYSVSNFNLTFSDSCIAVMQVEGIERKAPHDKVYYDVVLEKHSNGTWKVKKVYLIKKLPTQNNLIKQQF
;
A
#
# COMPACT_ATOMS: atom_id res chain seq x y z
N MET A 1 -37.87 -1.93 13.64
CA MET A 1 -36.42 -2.27 13.70
C MET A 1 -35.91 -2.95 12.43
N LYS A 2 -36.50 -4.07 11.95
CA LYS A 2 -36.03 -4.79 10.74
C LYS A 2 -35.91 -3.90 9.48
N LYS A 3 -36.85 -2.98 9.25
CA LYS A 3 -36.80 -2.01 8.13
C LYS A 3 -35.61 -1.04 8.23
N ILE A 4 -35.30 -0.56 9.43
CA ILE A 4 -34.16 0.35 9.68
C ILE A 4 -32.83 -0.39 9.44
N ILE A 5 -32.74 -1.63 9.91
CA ILE A 5 -31.56 -2.50 9.68
C ILE A 5 -31.37 -2.73 8.18
N ALA A 6 -32.44 -3.02 7.44
CA ALA A 6 -32.37 -3.22 5.99
C ALA A 6 -31.88 -1.97 5.25
N ILE A 7 -32.38 -0.78 5.63
CA ILE A 7 -31.93 0.50 5.06
C ILE A 7 -30.44 0.73 5.35
N PHE A 8 -30.01 0.46 6.58
CA PHE A 8 -28.60 0.58 6.95
C PHE A 8 -27.71 -0.36 6.14
N ILE A 9 -28.10 -1.63 5.97
CA ILE A 9 -27.36 -2.59 5.14
C ILE A 9 -27.28 -2.11 3.69
N ALA A 10 -28.39 -1.63 3.12
CA ALA A 10 -28.41 -1.10 1.76
C ALA A 10 -27.46 0.10 1.60
N PHE A 11 -27.44 1.01 2.58
CA PHE A 11 -26.53 2.15 2.60
C PHE A 11 -25.06 1.71 2.63
N VAL A 12 -24.70 0.73 3.47
CA VAL A 12 -23.35 0.18 3.55
C VAL A 12 -22.92 -0.47 2.22
N LEU A 13 -23.83 -1.19 1.56
CA LEU A 13 -23.56 -1.81 0.25
C LEU A 13 -23.29 -0.76 -0.83
N VAL A 14 -24.11 0.29 -0.89
CA VAL A 14 -23.90 1.41 -1.85
C VAL A 14 -22.56 2.09 -1.59
N ALA A 15 -22.23 2.40 -0.34
CA ALA A 15 -20.94 2.99 0.02
C ALA A 15 -19.76 2.09 -0.38
N ALA A 16 -19.87 0.78 -0.19
CA ALA A 16 -18.86 -0.19 -0.60
C ALA A 16 -18.65 -0.19 -2.13
N ILE A 17 -19.73 -0.17 -2.91
CA ILE A 17 -19.67 -0.12 -4.39
C ILE A 17 -18.95 1.16 -4.84
N ILE A 18 -19.34 2.32 -4.30
CA ILE A 18 -18.70 3.61 -4.64
C ILE A 18 -17.20 3.56 -4.31
N ASN A 19 -16.85 3.08 -3.12
CA ASN A 19 -15.45 3.00 -2.69
C ASN A 19 -14.62 2.05 -3.58
N THR A 20 -15.17 0.91 -3.98
CA THR A 20 -14.48 -0.02 -4.90
C THR A 20 -14.27 0.60 -6.29
N GLY A 21 -15.27 1.34 -6.80
CA GLY A 21 -15.15 2.09 -8.05
C GLY A 21 -14.07 3.17 -7.99
N TYR A 22 -14.09 3.99 -6.94
CA TYR A 22 -13.08 5.02 -6.68
C TYR A 22 -11.67 4.42 -6.58
N THR A 23 -11.52 3.39 -5.75
CA THR A 23 -10.26 2.65 -5.60
C THR A 23 -9.75 2.12 -6.94
N ARG A 24 -10.62 1.49 -7.74
CA ARG A 24 -10.26 0.93 -9.04
C ARG A 24 -9.81 2.03 -10.01
N SER A 25 -10.51 3.16 -10.03
CA SER A 25 -10.14 4.31 -10.86
C SER A 25 -8.76 4.85 -10.47
N LYS A 26 -8.55 5.08 -9.17
CA LYS A 26 -7.28 5.58 -8.64
C LYS A 26 -6.12 4.60 -8.78
N SER A 27 -6.38 3.30 -8.80
CA SER A 27 -5.36 2.27 -9.05
C SER A 27 -4.79 2.30 -10.48
N LYS A 28 -5.28 3.16 -11.38
CA LYS A 28 -4.62 3.48 -12.65
C LYS A 28 -3.39 4.38 -12.47
N GLU A 29 -3.34 5.16 -11.38
CA GLU A 29 -2.15 5.90 -10.97
C GLU A 29 -1.21 4.94 -10.25
N ILE A 30 0.01 4.78 -10.76
CA ILE A 30 0.97 3.78 -10.28
C ILE A 30 1.39 4.01 -8.82
N THR A 31 1.58 5.26 -8.44
CA THR A 31 1.94 5.65 -7.06
C THR A 31 0.81 5.30 -6.09
N TYR A 32 -0.44 5.60 -6.43
CA TYR A 32 -1.60 5.21 -5.63
C TYR A 32 -1.72 3.69 -5.48
N ALA A 33 -1.50 2.93 -6.56
CA ALA A 33 -1.56 1.47 -6.52
C ALA A 33 -0.50 0.88 -5.58
N ALA A 34 0.73 1.40 -5.64
CA ALA A 34 1.81 1.02 -4.74
C ALA A 34 1.49 1.40 -3.28
N GLU A 35 1.12 2.67 -3.04
CA GLU A 35 0.80 3.19 -1.71
C GLU A 35 -0.31 2.40 -1.04
N ARG A 36 -1.43 2.21 -1.73
CA ARG A 36 -2.58 1.51 -1.20
C ARG A 36 -2.23 0.07 -0.86
N ASN A 37 -1.48 -0.62 -1.74
CA ASN A 37 -1.08 -1.99 -1.48
C ASN A 37 -0.19 -2.09 -0.23
N LEU A 38 0.75 -1.16 -0.06
CA LEU A 38 1.67 -1.14 1.07
C LEU A 38 1.04 -0.64 2.37
N THR A 39 0.00 0.19 2.34
CA THR A 39 -0.60 0.77 3.57
C THR A 39 -1.86 0.03 4.05
N THR A 40 -2.50 -0.74 3.17
CA THR A 40 -3.75 -1.46 3.45
C THR A 40 -3.56 -2.98 3.50
N GLY A 41 -4.61 -3.71 3.89
CA GLY A 41 -4.60 -5.16 4.03
C GLY A 41 -4.31 -5.62 5.47
N ILE A 42 -5.03 -6.65 5.90
CA ILE A 42 -4.94 -7.21 7.26
C ILE A 42 -3.77 -8.20 7.37
N PHE A 43 -3.38 -8.83 6.25
CA PHE A 43 -2.32 -9.84 6.18
C PHE A 43 -1.16 -9.43 5.27
N ASN A 44 -0.85 -8.13 5.21
CA ASN A 44 0.32 -7.65 4.46
C ASN A 44 1.56 -7.64 5.38
N PRO A 45 2.57 -8.51 5.16
CA PRO A 45 3.79 -8.52 5.96
C PRO A 45 4.67 -7.28 5.74
N HIS A 46 4.54 -6.60 4.59
CA HIS A 46 5.28 -5.40 4.22
C HIS A 46 4.50 -4.12 4.51
N ARG A 47 3.53 -4.18 5.43
CA ARG A 47 2.62 -3.06 5.66
C ARG A 47 3.36 -1.85 6.24
N LEU A 48 3.25 -0.75 5.52
CA LEU A 48 3.71 0.57 5.92
C LEU A 48 2.62 1.30 6.71
N TYR A 49 3.05 2.07 7.70
CA TYR A 49 2.22 3.08 8.35
C TYR A 49 2.00 4.26 7.42
N SER A 50 3.07 4.72 6.77
CA SER A 50 3.07 5.79 5.78
C SER A 50 4.14 5.56 4.73
N VAL A 51 3.90 6.10 3.53
CA VAL A 51 4.91 6.22 2.47
C VAL A 51 5.45 7.64 2.48
N SER A 52 6.77 7.78 2.41
CA SER A 52 7.48 9.05 2.42
C SER A 52 7.91 9.48 1.02
N ASN A 53 8.29 8.53 0.17
CA ASN A 53 8.76 8.83 -1.18
C ASN A 53 8.52 7.68 -2.16
N PHE A 54 8.39 8.04 -3.44
CA PHE A 54 8.31 7.13 -4.58
C PHE A 54 9.37 7.52 -5.61
N ASN A 55 10.11 6.55 -6.09
CA ASN A 55 11.05 6.73 -7.20
C ASN A 55 10.82 5.64 -8.25
N LEU A 56 10.38 6.03 -9.45
CA LEU A 56 10.15 5.09 -10.55
C LEU A 56 11.49 4.75 -11.20
N THR A 57 11.97 3.52 -11.00
CA THR A 57 13.29 3.08 -11.50
C THR A 57 13.21 2.42 -12.87
N PHE A 58 12.07 1.79 -13.18
CA PHE A 58 11.79 1.19 -14.48
C PHE A 58 10.30 1.23 -14.78
N SER A 59 9.94 1.44 -16.05
CA SER A 59 8.57 1.23 -16.52
C SER A 59 8.55 0.92 -18.01
N ASP A 60 7.72 -0.05 -18.38
CA ASP A 60 7.25 -0.28 -19.74
C ASP A 60 5.70 -0.27 -19.77
N SER A 61 5.09 -0.79 -20.84
CA SER A 61 3.63 -0.83 -21.02
C SER A 61 2.90 -1.78 -20.06
N CYS A 62 3.59 -2.78 -19.52
CA CYS A 62 3.03 -3.90 -18.77
C CYS A 62 3.59 -4.04 -17.36
N ILE A 63 4.85 -3.65 -17.13
CA ILE A 63 5.57 -3.84 -15.89
C ILE A 63 6.22 -2.51 -15.49
N ALA A 64 6.25 -2.25 -14.19
CA ALA A 64 7.01 -1.16 -13.61
C ALA A 64 7.69 -1.60 -12.32
N VAL A 65 8.84 -0.99 -12.03
CA VAL A 65 9.56 -1.15 -10.77
C VAL A 65 9.70 0.22 -10.13
N MET A 66 9.29 0.30 -8.88
CA MET A 66 9.30 1.54 -8.10
C MET A 66 9.96 1.31 -6.76
N GLN A 67 10.92 2.17 -6.44
CA GLN A 67 11.46 2.28 -5.10
C GLN A 67 10.49 3.05 -4.22
N VAL A 68 10.17 2.47 -3.07
CA VAL A 68 9.28 3.05 -2.08
C VAL A 68 10.02 3.19 -0.76
N GLU A 69 10.02 4.39 -0.23
CA GLU A 69 10.51 4.69 1.11
C GLU A 69 9.33 4.87 2.05
N GLY A 70 9.35 4.25 3.22
CA GLY A 70 8.30 4.47 4.21
C GLY A 70 8.64 3.98 5.60
N ILE A 71 7.64 4.04 6.48
CA ILE A 71 7.74 3.65 7.88
C ILE A 71 6.97 2.36 8.08
N GLU A 72 7.58 1.32 8.65
CA GLU A 72 6.86 0.09 8.96
C GLU A 72 5.71 0.33 9.94
N ARG A 73 4.57 -0.34 9.70
CA ARG A 73 3.46 -0.32 10.65
C ARG A 73 3.79 -1.04 11.95
N LYS A 74 4.64 -2.07 11.88
CA LYS A 74 5.06 -2.84 13.05
C LYS A 74 6.04 -2.00 13.87
N ALA A 75 5.93 -2.09 15.20
CA ALA A 75 6.99 -1.60 16.07
C ALA A 75 8.32 -2.30 15.70
N PRO A 76 9.45 -1.56 15.64
CA PRO A 76 9.66 -0.23 16.22
C PRO A 76 9.52 0.93 15.22
N HIS A 77 8.69 0.78 14.19
CA HIS A 77 8.42 1.79 13.16
C HIS A 77 9.68 2.20 12.38
N ASP A 78 10.47 1.19 12.03
CA ASP A 78 11.70 1.40 11.30
C ASP A 78 11.44 1.98 9.90
N LYS A 79 12.39 2.78 9.44
CA LYS A 79 12.39 3.31 8.08
C LYS A 79 12.85 2.22 7.12
N VAL A 80 12.06 1.94 6.08
CA VAL A 80 12.33 0.87 5.12
C VAL A 80 12.31 1.38 3.69
N TYR A 81 13.05 0.67 2.85
CA TYR A 81 13.14 0.89 1.41
C TYR A 81 12.77 -0.41 0.72
N TYR A 82 11.76 -0.34 -0.15
CA TYR A 82 11.26 -1.47 -0.92
C TYR A 82 11.43 -1.24 -2.42
N ASP A 83 11.80 -2.28 -3.15
CA ASP A 83 11.52 -2.35 -4.58
C ASP A 83 10.15 -3.01 -4.77
N VAL A 84 9.24 -2.30 -5.41
CA VAL A 84 7.88 -2.75 -5.68
C VAL A 84 7.75 -3.01 -7.17
N VAL A 85 7.46 -4.25 -7.52
CA VAL A 85 7.16 -4.66 -8.90
C VAL A 85 5.65 -4.59 -9.12
N LEU A 86 5.23 -3.77 -10.07
CA LEU A 86 3.84 -3.60 -10.45
C LEU A 86 3.59 -4.15 -11.86
N GLU A 87 2.41 -4.72 -12.05
CA GLU A 87 1.93 -5.19 -13.35
C GLU A 87 0.65 -4.45 -13.72
N LYS A 88 0.56 -4.03 -14.98
CA LYS A 88 -0.60 -3.34 -15.53
C LYS A 88 -1.59 -4.37 -16.06
N HIS A 89 -2.80 -4.34 -15.54
CA HIS A 89 -3.89 -5.18 -16.03
C HIS A 89 -4.53 -4.58 -17.28
N SER A 90 -5.27 -5.40 -18.03
CA SER A 90 -5.99 -5.01 -19.26
C SER A 90 -6.97 -3.84 -19.07
N ASN A 91 -7.50 -3.65 -17.87
CA ASN A 91 -8.38 -2.54 -17.51
C ASN A 91 -7.61 -1.23 -17.19
N GLY A 92 -6.28 -1.23 -17.35
CA GLY A 92 -5.38 -0.11 -17.12
C GLY A 92 -4.95 0.08 -15.67
N THR A 93 -5.41 -0.73 -14.72
CA THR A 93 -5.01 -0.61 -13.31
C THR A 93 -3.68 -1.29 -13.04
N TRP A 94 -2.84 -0.67 -12.22
CA TRP A 94 -1.63 -1.27 -11.69
C TRP A 94 -1.94 -2.12 -10.47
N LYS A 95 -1.24 -3.24 -10.34
CA LYS A 95 -1.30 -4.12 -9.18
C LYS A 95 0.10 -4.51 -8.77
N VAL A 96 0.39 -4.46 -7.47
CA VAL A 96 1.66 -4.95 -6.92
C VAL A 96 1.71 -6.48 -7.08
N LYS A 97 2.76 -6.94 -7.74
CA LYS A 97 3.07 -8.36 -7.96
C LYS A 97 4.04 -8.88 -6.92
N LYS A 98 5.08 -8.11 -6.62
CA LYS A 98 6.13 -8.46 -5.64
C LYS A 98 6.66 -7.22 -4.93
N VAL A 99 7.13 -7.42 -3.71
CA VAL A 99 7.78 -6.40 -2.88
C VAL A 99 9.08 -7.00 -2.35
N TYR A 100 10.19 -6.29 -2.50
CA TYR A 100 11.51 -6.73 -2.03
C TYR A 100 12.08 -5.71 -1.06
N LEU A 101 12.42 -6.14 0.15
CA LEU A 101 13.12 -5.29 1.12
C LEU A 101 14.55 -5.05 0.63
N ILE A 102 14.89 -3.79 0.39
CA ILE A 102 16.23 -3.37 0.00
C ILE A 102 17.04 -3.00 1.23
N LYS A 103 16.44 -2.19 2.11
CA LYS A 103 17.12 -1.68 3.29
C LYS A 103 16.13 -1.41 4.42
N LYS A 104 16.57 -1.67 5.65
CA LYS A 104 15.87 -1.32 6.88
C LYS A 104 16.81 -0.52 7.77
N LEU A 105 16.36 0.65 8.19
CA LEU A 105 17.07 1.55 9.07
C LEU A 105 16.36 1.55 10.43
N PRO A 106 17.04 1.13 11.50
CA PRO A 106 16.43 1.14 12.83
C PRO A 106 16.10 2.56 13.25
N THR A 107 14.96 2.74 13.90
CA THR A 107 14.63 4.00 14.57
C THR A 107 15.71 4.32 15.62
N GLN A 108 16.14 5.59 15.74
CA GLN A 108 17.27 6.01 16.60
C GLN A 108 17.21 5.46 18.04
N ASN A 109 16.01 5.31 18.60
CA ASN A 109 15.80 4.75 19.95
C ASN A 109 16.29 3.29 20.11
N ASN A 110 16.40 2.52 19.02
CA ASN A 110 16.93 1.15 19.06
C ASN A 110 18.46 1.09 18.99
N LEU A 111 19.10 2.10 18.38
CA LEU A 111 20.57 2.17 18.32
C LEU A 111 21.17 2.39 19.71
N ILE A 112 20.51 3.19 20.54
CA ILE A 112 20.93 3.48 21.92
C ILE A 112 20.84 2.21 22.79
N LYS A 113 19.83 1.36 22.59
CA LYS A 113 19.67 0.10 23.35
C LYS A 113 20.65 -1.01 22.97
N GLN A 114 21.34 -0.90 21.83
CA GLN A 114 22.32 -1.90 21.39
C GLN A 114 23.75 -1.57 21.86
N GLN A 115 23.95 -0.40 22.49
CA GLN A 115 25.24 0.05 22.99
C GLN A 115 25.42 -0.14 24.51
N PHE A 116 24.45 -0.77 25.18
CA PHE A 116 24.46 -1.15 26.59
C PHE A 116 23.97 -2.60 26.73
#